data_AF-A0A4T0GZB3-F1
#
_entry.id   AF-A0A4T0GZB3-F1
#
_cell.length_a   1.000
_cell.length_b   1.000
_cell.length_c   1.000
_cell.angle_alpha   90.00
_cell.angle_beta   90.00
_cell.angle_gamma   90.00
#
_symmetry.space_group_name_H-M   'P 1'
#
loop_
_entity.id
_entity.type
_entity.pdbx_description
1 polymer ?
#
loop_
_entity_poly.entity_id
_entity_poly.type
_entity_poly.pdbx_seq_one_letter_code
_entity_poly.pdbx_strand_id
1 'polypeptide(L)'
;RSLDLSDAGDEWHRVDDVFRSAIRELRGSPRVLPTDEDLFHLPSYQGGLGIVSHARVAPFARKAMAEQAGRQLQLILHPSSDLNQPPITQQRTYTDVANAVRYKELSDGLDLYGKLQLAENGTKLGRKPLTSLPFEPGLRFTNSEFKALLHLRTLCPGEAHICRC
;
A
#
# COMPACT_ATOMS: atom_id res chain seq x y z
N ARG A 1 25.49 21.58 -5.83
CA ARG A 1 24.62 20.58 -6.48
C ARG A 1 23.62 20.12 -5.43
N SER A 2 22.37 20.51 -5.55
CA SER A 2 21.29 19.95 -4.72
C SER A 2 21.15 18.47 -5.08
N LEU A 3 21.11 17.56 -4.10
CA LEU A 3 20.70 16.17 -4.30
C LEU A 3 19.17 16.14 -4.42
N ASP A 4 18.61 16.89 -5.36
CA ASP A 4 17.18 16.87 -5.60
C ASP A 4 16.86 15.67 -6.48
N LEU A 5 16.38 14.59 -5.86
CA LEU A 5 15.92 13.39 -6.54
C LEU A 5 14.56 13.62 -7.24
N SER A 6 14.08 14.87 -7.31
CA SER A 6 12.96 15.29 -8.15
C SER A 6 13.15 14.94 -9.63
N ASP A 7 14.40 14.91 -10.10
CA ASP A 7 14.73 14.67 -11.50
C ASP A 7 14.39 13.24 -11.97
N ALA A 8 14.20 12.30 -11.04
CA ALA A 8 13.78 10.92 -11.33
C ALA A 8 12.28 10.68 -11.09
N GLY A 9 11.50 11.74 -10.85
CA GLY A 9 10.08 11.65 -10.49
C GLY A 9 9.25 10.92 -11.55
N ASP A 10 9.52 11.22 -12.82
CA ASP A 10 8.80 10.64 -13.96
C ASP A 10 9.07 9.13 -14.09
N GLU A 11 10.30 8.68 -13.84
CA GLU A 11 10.65 7.26 -13.83
C GLU A 11 9.90 6.52 -12.71
N TRP A 12 9.84 7.10 -11.52
CA TRP A 12 9.09 6.51 -10.41
C TRP A 12 7.59 6.46 -10.66
N HIS A 13 7.03 7.48 -11.31
CA HIS A 13 5.64 7.46 -11.74
C HIS A 13 5.36 6.33 -12.74
N ARG A 14 6.26 6.12 -13.71
CA ARG A 14 6.16 4.99 -14.65
C ARG A 14 6.24 3.64 -13.93
N VAL A 15 7.09 3.50 -12.92
CA VAL A 15 7.15 2.28 -12.11
C VAL A 15 5.85 2.04 -11.36
N ASP A 16 5.28 3.07 -10.72
CA ASP A 16 3.97 2.99 -10.06
C ASP A 16 2.88 2.58 -11.08
N ASP A 17 2.89 3.12 -12.31
CA ASP A 17 1.95 2.76 -13.39
C ASP A 17 2.07 1.31 -13.85
N VAL A 18 3.30 0.79 -13.95
CA VAL A 18 3.56 -0.60 -14.31
C VAL A 18 2.98 -1.52 -13.24
N PHE A 19 3.19 -1.22 -11.95
CA PHE A 19 2.61 -2.02 -10.87
C PHE A 19 1.09 -2.01 -10.91
N ARG A 20 0.47 -0.84 -11.11
CA ARG A 20 -0.99 -0.74 -11.25
C ARG A 20 -1.51 -1.59 -12.39
N SER A 21 -0.87 -1.51 -13.56
CA SER A 21 -1.27 -2.24 -14.75
C SER A 21 -1.12 -3.76 -14.53
N ALA A 22 -0.01 -4.20 -13.94
CA ALA A 22 0.23 -5.60 -13.62
C ALA A 22 -0.81 -6.16 -12.64
N ILE A 23 -1.25 -5.40 -11.63
CA ILE A 23 -2.30 -5.84 -10.69
C ILE A 23 -3.62 -6.03 -11.43
N ARG A 24 -4.00 -5.11 -12.33
CA ARG A 24 -5.23 -5.19 -13.12
C ARG A 24 -5.20 -6.40 -14.06
N GLU A 25 -4.05 -6.67 -14.67
CA GLU A 25 -3.82 -7.86 -15.50
C GLU A 25 -3.92 -9.15 -14.66
N LEU A 26 -3.26 -9.21 -13.51
CA LEU A 26 -3.32 -10.35 -12.58
C LEU A 26 -4.73 -10.59 -12.05
N ARG A 27 -5.50 -9.52 -11.81
CA ARG A 27 -6.92 -9.61 -11.47
C ARG A 27 -7.74 -10.21 -12.61
N GLY A 28 -7.28 -10.09 -13.85
CA GLY A 28 -8.01 -10.56 -15.03
C GLY A 28 -9.08 -9.57 -15.50
N SER A 29 -9.02 -8.31 -15.05
CA SER A 29 -9.92 -7.24 -15.50
C SER A 29 -9.16 -5.94 -15.71
N PRO A 30 -9.12 -5.40 -16.95
CA PRO A 30 -8.40 -4.16 -17.25
C PRO A 30 -9.11 -2.91 -16.73
N ARG A 31 -10.30 -3.05 -16.13
CA ARG A 31 -11.10 -1.94 -15.62
C ARG A 31 -10.33 -1.13 -14.58
N VAL A 32 -10.34 0.19 -14.69
CA VAL A 32 -9.85 1.08 -13.64
C VAL A 32 -11.00 1.36 -12.67
N LEU A 33 -10.79 1.06 -11.40
CA LEU A 33 -11.78 1.33 -10.35
C LEU A 33 -11.36 2.55 -9.53
N PRO A 34 -12.32 3.34 -9.01
CA PRO A 34 -12.00 4.46 -8.11
C PRO A 34 -11.22 4.03 -6.86
N THR A 35 -11.45 2.80 -6.40
CA THR A 35 -10.82 2.21 -5.21
C THR A 35 -9.47 1.57 -5.48
N ASP A 36 -9.04 1.44 -6.75
CA ASP A 36 -7.80 0.72 -7.11
C ASP A 36 -6.59 1.32 -6.40
N GLU A 37 -6.40 2.65 -6.49
CA GLU A 37 -5.22 3.31 -5.89
C GLU A 37 -5.12 3.05 -4.38
N ASP A 38 -6.24 3.13 -3.66
CA ASP A 38 -6.22 2.90 -2.23
C ASP A 38 -6.07 1.42 -1.90
N LEU A 39 -6.84 0.54 -2.51
CA LEU A 39 -6.76 -0.89 -2.23
C LEU A 39 -5.42 -1.50 -2.62
N PHE A 40 -4.76 -1.01 -3.66
CA PHE A 40 -3.44 -1.51 -4.06
C PHE A 40 -2.37 -1.14 -3.03
N HIS A 41 -2.39 0.10 -2.56
CA HIS A 41 -1.31 0.65 -1.74
C HIS A 41 -1.55 0.55 -0.23
N LEU A 42 -2.81 0.41 0.19
CA LEU A 42 -3.15 0.26 1.60
C LEU A 42 -2.51 -1.02 2.14
N PRO A 43 -1.97 -1.01 3.37
CA PRO A 43 -1.36 -2.19 3.97
C PRO A 43 -2.30 -3.39 3.99
N SER A 44 -1.74 -4.59 3.86
CA SER A 44 -2.53 -5.82 3.84
C SER A 44 -3.38 -5.98 5.10
N TYR A 45 -2.87 -5.58 6.27
CA TYR A 45 -3.59 -5.59 7.58
C TYR A 45 -4.78 -4.64 7.67
N GLN A 46 -4.90 -3.71 6.74
CA GLN A 46 -6.05 -2.82 6.57
C GLN A 46 -6.94 -3.22 5.39
N GLY A 47 -6.68 -4.38 4.77
CA GLY A 47 -7.49 -4.93 3.69
C GLY A 47 -6.98 -4.66 2.28
N GLY A 48 -5.91 -3.87 2.11
CA GLY A 48 -5.29 -3.65 0.81
C GLY A 48 -4.34 -4.76 0.35
N LEU A 49 -3.55 -4.48 -0.69
CA LEU A 49 -2.51 -5.37 -1.23
C LEU A 49 -1.12 -5.08 -0.65
N GLY A 50 -0.91 -3.89 -0.08
CA GLY A 50 0.36 -3.47 0.51
C GLY A 50 1.47 -3.21 -0.51
N ILE A 51 1.11 -2.88 -1.75
CA ILE A 51 2.07 -2.58 -2.81
C ILE A 51 2.61 -1.17 -2.60
N VAL A 52 3.92 -1.01 -2.58
CA VAL A 52 4.54 0.29 -2.34
C VAL A 52 4.35 1.19 -3.56
N SER A 53 3.88 2.42 -3.35
CA SER A 53 3.95 3.49 -4.35
C SER A 53 5.00 4.51 -3.93
N HIS A 54 5.87 4.88 -4.86
CA HIS A 54 6.84 5.94 -4.65
C HIS A 54 6.11 7.25 -4.32
N ALA A 55 5.09 7.62 -5.11
CA ALA A 55 4.33 8.85 -4.90
C ALA A 55 3.72 8.94 -3.50
N ARG A 56 3.29 7.80 -2.92
CA ARG A 56 2.70 7.74 -1.58
C ARG A 56 3.73 7.72 -0.46
N VAL A 57 4.91 7.13 -0.65
CA VAL A 57 5.88 6.89 0.43
C VAL A 57 7.02 7.90 0.43
N ALA A 58 7.43 8.42 -0.72
CA ALA A 58 8.59 9.31 -0.85
C ALA A 58 8.53 10.57 0.04
N PRO A 59 7.39 11.27 0.18
CA PRO A 59 7.31 12.44 1.07
C PRO A 59 7.63 12.08 2.54
N PHE A 60 7.14 10.93 3.00
CA PHE A 60 7.37 10.44 4.36
C PHE A 60 8.78 9.90 4.57
N ALA A 61 9.35 9.26 3.54
CA ALA A 61 10.74 8.84 3.55
C ALA A 61 11.69 10.05 3.65
N ARG A 62 11.47 11.09 2.84
CA ARG A 62 12.25 12.33 2.90
C ARG A 62 12.14 13.01 4.26
N LYS A 63 10.94 13.07 4.84
CA LYS A 63 10.73 13.63 6.18
C LYS A 63 11.54 12.87 7.24
N ALA A 64 11.43 11.54 7.27
CA ALA A 64 12.18 10.70 8.21
C ALA A 64 13.70 10.82 8.01
N MET A 65 14.17 10.86 6.76
CA MET A 65 15.58 11.04 6.43
C MET A 65 16.10 12.41 6.86
N ALA A 66 15.31 13.48 6.68
CA ALA A 66 15.68 14.83 7.12
C ALA A 66 15.80 14.92 8.65
N GLU A 67 14.88 14.31 9.38
CA GLU A 67 14.95 14.22 10.85
C GLU A 67 16.18 13.44 11.32
N GLN A 68 16.47 12.30 10.69
CA GLN A 68 17.66 11.51 10.99
C GLN A 68 18.95 12.29 10.69
N ALA A 69 19.03 12.94 9.52
CA ALA A 69 20.19 13.73 9.13
C ALA A 69 20.41 14.91 10.09
N GLY A 70 19.33 15.61 10.47
CA GLY A 70 19.38 16.69 11.45
C GLY A 70 19.94 16.23 12.80
N ARG A 71 19.52 15.05 13.28
CA ARG A 71 20.06 14.47 14.52
C ARG A 71 21.55 14.12 14.40
N GLN A 72 21.95 13.49 13.30
CA GLN A 72 23.36 13.15 13.08
C GLN A 72 24.24 14.41 13.03
N LEU A 73 23.79 15.46 12.34
CA LEU A 73 24.48 16.74 12.31
C LEU A 73 24.55 17.39 13.69
N GLN A 74 23.49 17.31 14.49
CA GLN A 74 23.50 17.85 15.85
C GLN A 74 24.54 17.16 16.74
N LEU A 75 24.67 15.83 16.65
CA LEU A 75 25.70 15.07 17.39
C LEU A 75 27.12 15.45 16.96
N ILE A 76 27.34 15.67 15.66
CA ILE A 76 28.65 16.07 15.12
C ILE A 76 29.00 17.51 15.54
N LEU A 77 28.06 18.43 15.41
CA LEU A 77 28.28 19.86 15.62
C LEU A 77 28.27 20.24 17.11
N HIS A 78 27.53 19.51 17.94
CA HIS A 78 27.32 19.82 19.35
C HIS A 78 27.45 18.53 20.21
N PRO A 79 28.68 18.03 20.43
CA PRO A 79 28.92 16.75 21.09
C PRO A 79 28.47 16.68 22.55
N SER A 80 28.26 17.84 23.19
CA SER A 80 27.74 17.98 24.56
C SER A 80 26.21 18.01 24.63
N SER A 81 25.51 17.86 23.49
CA SER A 81 24.04 17.82 23.46
C SER A 81 23.53 16.56 24.15
N ASP A 82 22.50 16.74 24.99
CA ASP A 82 21.89 15.71 25.81
C ASP A 82 21.46 14.48 25.01
N LEU A 83 21.88 13.29 25.46
CA LEU A 83 21.57 11.99 24.85
C LEU A 83 20.09 11.58 25.03
N ASN A 84 19.32 12.32 25.83
CA ASN A 84 17.90 12.07 26.13
C ASN A 84 16.92 12.50 25.02
N GLN A 85 17.38 12.70 23.79
CA GLN A 85 16.50 13.07 22.70
C GLN A 85 15.52 11.93 22.34
N PRO A 86 14.24 12.27 22.03
CA PRO A 86 13.24 11.27 21.64
C PRO A 86 13.73 10.43 20.45
N PRO A 87 13.26 9.18 20.32
CA PRO A 87 13.68 8.29 19.23
C PRO A 87 13.35 8.92 17.86
N ILE A 88 14.21 8.68 16.85
CA ILE A 88 13.94 9.12 15.47
C ILE A 88 12.65 8.46 14.99
N THR A 89 11.72 9.27 14.49
CA THR A 89 10.49 8.78 13.89
C THR A 89 10.80 7.99 12.62
N GLN A 90 10.38 6.73 12.56
CA GLN A 90 10.57 5.92 11.37
C GLN A 90 9.63 6.37 10.25
N GLN A 91 10.07 6.22 8.99
CA GLN A 91 9.20 6.44 7.81
C GLN A 91 7.89 5.67 7.91
N ARG A 92 7.93 4.47 8.50
CA ARG A 92 6.75 3.64 8.74
C ARG A 92 5.70 4.34 9.60
N THR A 93 6.10 5.04 10.66
CA THR A 93 5.19 5.75 11.55
C THR A 93 4.41 6.82 10.80
N TYR A 94 5.09 7.56 9.92
CA TYR A 94 4.42 8.56 9.07
C TYR A 94 3.45 7.93 8.08
N THR A 95 3.85 6.85 7.41
CA THR A 95 2.97 6.15 6.48
C THR A 95 1.79 5.50 7.18
N ASP A 96 1.93 5.00 8.42
CA ASP A 96 0.85 4.37 9.17
C ASP A 96 -0.25 5.40 9.50
N VAL A 97 0.13 6.62 9.87
CA VAL A 97 -0.82 7.73 10.07
C VAL A 97 -1.55 8.07 8.78
N ALA A 98 -0.82 8.21 7.67
CA ALA A 98 -1.42 8.51 6.37
C ALA A 98 -2.35 7.38 5.88
N ASN A 99 -1.96 6.12 6.11
CA ASN A 99 -2.75 4.96 5.76
C ASN A 99 -4.01 4.84 6.63
N ALA A 100 -3.96 5.25 7.89
CA ALA A 100 -5.16 5.30 8.75
C ALA A 100 -6.20 6.31 8.23
N VAL A 101 -5.75 7.48 7.75
CA VAL A 101 -6.62 8.47 7.12
C VAL A 101 -7.26 7.89 5.85
N ARG A 102 -6.44 7.33 4.95
CA ARG A 102 -6.92 6.73 3.70
C ARG A 102 -7.86 5.55 3.92
N TYR A 103 -7.57 4.69 4.91
CA TYR A 103 -8.46 3.60 5.29
C TYR A 103 -9.84 4.13 5.68
N LYS A 104 -9.88 5.21 6.47
CA LYS A 104 -11.13 5.83 6.90
C LYS A 104 -11.88 6.42 5.71
N GLU A 105 -11.21 7.22 4.87
CA GLU A 105 -11.81 7.82 3.67
C GLU A 105 -12.36 6.75 2.71
N LEU A 106 -11.58 5.70 2.45
CA LEU A 106 -12.01 4.57 1.64
C LEU A 106 -13.22 3.87 2.26
N SER A 107 -13.12 3.51 3.54
CA SER A 107 -14.20 2.83 4.27
C SER A 107 -15.48 3.65 4.27
N ASP A 108 -15.41 4.96 4.49
CA ASP A 108 -16.57 5.85 4.52
C ASP A 108 -17.29 5.91 3.16
N GLY A 109 -16.55 5.80 2.05
CA GLY A 109 -17.08 5.77 0.69
C GLY A 109 -17.65 4.41 0.24
N LEU A 110 -17.46 3.34 1.02
CA LEU A 110 -17.93 1.99 0.67
C LEU A 110 -19.34 1.71 1.22
N ASP A 111 -20.07 0.87 0.48
CA ASP A 111 -21.32 0.28 0.95
C ASP A 111 -21.07 -0.78 2.04
N LEU A 112 -22.15 -1.34 2.61
CA LEU A 112 -22.02 -2.34 3.68
C LEU A 112 -21.22 -3.55 3.23
N TYR A 113 -21.43 -4.03 2.00
CA TYR A 113 -20.69 -5.16 1.46
C TYR A 113 -19.19 -4.83 1.32
N GLY A 114 -18.85 -3.69 0.72
CA GLY A 114 -17.47 -3.25 0.57
C GLY A 114 -16.75 -3.08 1.92
N LYS A 115 -17.43 -2.55 2.94
CA LYS A 115 -16.89 -2.44 4.31
C LYS A 115 -16.60 -3.80 4.93
N LEU A 116 -17.53 -4.75 4.82
CA LEU A 116 -17.36 -6.11 5.32
C LEU A 116 -16.21 -6.82 4.60
N GLN A 117 -16.14 -6.71 3.28
CA GLN A 117 -15.07 -7.31 2.49
C GLN A 117 -13.71 -6.68 2.79
N LEU A 118 -13.63 -5.36 2.96
CA LEU A 118 -12.41 -4.66 3.36
C LEU A 118 -11.91 -5.13 4.74
N ALA A 119 -12.82 -5.29 5.70
CA ALA A 119 -12.51 -5.83 7.03
C ALA A 119 -12.04 -7.28 6.95
N GLU A 120 -12.72 -8.13 6.17
CA GLU A 120 -12.33 -9.53 5.97
C GLU A 120 -10.95 -9.65 5.33
N ASN A 121 -10.67 -8.82 4.33
CA ASN A 121 -9.38 -8.75 3.67
C ASN A 121 -8.23 -8.43 4.65
N GLY A 122 -8.51 -7.70 5.74
CA GLY A 122 -7.54 -7.31 6.77
C GLY A 122 -7.29 -8.38 7.84
N THR A 123 -8.13 -9.42 7.92
CA THR A 123 -7.97 -10.49 8.93
C THR A 123 -6.68 -11.29 8.71
N LYS A 124 -6.28 -12.08 9.70
CA LYS A 124 -5.14 -13.00 9.52
C LYS A 124 -5.40 -13.99 8.38
N LEU A 125 -6.64 -14.47 8.25
CA LEU A 125 -7.03 -15.42 7.21
C LEU A 125 -7.04 -14.75 5.83
N GLY A 126 -7.72 -13.61 5.70
CA GLY A 126 -7.84 -12.88 4.43
C GLY A 126 -6.49 -12.50 3.83
N ARG A 127 -5.47 -12.25 4.66
CA ARG A 127 -4.11 -11.87 4.20
C ARG A 127 -3.20 -13.04 3.88
N LYS A 128 -3.55 -14.28 4.28
CA LYS A 128 -2.68 -15.44 4.05
C LYS A 128 -2.33 -15.61 2.57
N PRO A 129 -3.27 -15.50 1.62
CA PRO A 129 -2.96 -15.66 0.20
C PRO A 129 -1.90 -14.69 -0.34
N LEU A 130 -1.75 -13.49 0.24
CA LEU A 130 -0.74 -12.51 -0.18
C LEU A 130 0.64 -12.75 0.46
N THR A 131 0.71 -13.54 1.53
CA THR A 131 1.91 -13.68 2.37
C THR A 131 2.45 -15.10 2.42
N SER A 132 1.63 -16.09 2.05
CA SER A 132 2.06 -17.48 1.93
C SER A 132 2.76 -17.68 0.59
N LEU A 133 4.02 -18.11 0.64
CA LEU A 133 4.69 -18.72 -0.51
C LEU A 133 4.25 -20.19 -0.58
N PRO A 134 3.48 -20.60 -1.60
CA PRO A 134 2.97 -21.96 -1.66
C PRO A 134 4.04 -22.90 -2.22
N PHE A 135 4.87 -23.45 -1.33
CA PHE A 135 5.90 -24.43 -1.69
C PHE A 135 5.29 -25.77 -2.11
N GLU A 136 4.26 -26.21 -1.38
CA GLU A 136 3.52 -27.45 -1.63
C GLU A 136 2.53 -27.29 -2.79
N PRO A 137 2.55 -28.18 -3.81
CA PRO A 137 1.66 -28.10 -4.97
C PRO A 137 0.17 -28.04 -4.62
N GLY A 138 -0.26 -28.78 -3.59
CA GLY A 138 -1.66 -28.81 -3.13
C GLY A 138 -2.14 -27.54 -2.41
N LEU A 139 -1.23 -26.62 -2.09
CA LEU A 139 -1.52 -25.33 -1.45
C LEU A 139 -1.30 -24.14 -2.39
N ARG A 140 -1.00 -24.39 -3.67
CA ARG A 140 -0.84 -23.36 -4.70
C ARG A 140 -2.20 -22.93 -5.22
N PHE A 141 -2.45 -21.62 -5.24
CA PHE A 141 -3.57 -21.08 -5.98
C PHE A 141 -3.36 -21.31 -7.48
N THR A 142 -4.40 -21.81 -8.14
CA THR A 142 -4.53 -21.74 -9.59
C THR A 142 -4.68 -20.28 -10.03
N ASN A 143 -4.37 -20.01 -11.30
CA ASN A 143 -4.55 -18.67 -11.87
C ASN A 143 -5.99 -18.15 -11.71
N SER A 144 -6.99 -19.03 -11.82
CA SER A 144 -8.41 -18.68 -11.62
C SER A 144 -8.72 -18.31 -10.18
N GLU A 145 -8.21 -19.06 -9.20
CA GLU A 145 -8.44 -18.75 -7.78
C GLU A 145 -7.75 -17.46 -7.38
N PHE A 146 -6.54 -17.22 -7.90
CA PHE A 146 -5.82 -15.97 -7.63
C PHE A 146 -6.52 -14.76 -8.28
N LYS A 147 -7.04 -14.90 -9.50
CA LYS A 147 -7.88 -13.88 -10.14
C LYS A 147 -9.14 -13.58 -9.33
N ALA A 148 -9.87 -14.61 -8.90
CA ALA A 148 -11.06 -14.45 -8.07
C ALA A 148 -10.75 -13.77 -6.73
N LEU A 149 -9.66 -14.16 -6.08
CA LEU A 149 -9.15 -13.52 -4.88
C LEU A 149 -8.87 -12.03 -5.11
N LEU A 150 -8.15 -11.68 -6.18
CA LEU A 150 -7.84 -10.29 -6.50
C LEU A 150 -9.11 -9.50 -6.86
N HIS A 151 -10.10 -10.11 -7.51
CA HIS A 151 -11.41 -9.51 -7.74
C HIS A 151 -12.09 -9.12 -6.43
N LEU A 152 -12.18 -10.05 -5.48
CA LEU A 152 -12.77 -9.80 -4.16
C LEU A 152 -11.97 -8.77 -3.36
N ARG A 153 -10.63 -8.87 -3.36
CA ARG A 153 -9.77 -7.96 -2.59
C ARG A 153 -9.78 -6.54 -3.11
N THR A 154 -9.93 -6.36 -4.42
CA THR A 154 -9.95 -5.04 -5.06
C THR A 154 -11.38 -4.50 -5.23
N LEU A 155 -12.38 -5.16 -4.64
CA LEU A 155 -13.79 -4.82 -4.77
C LEU A 155 -14.23 -4.65 -6.23
N CYS A 156 -13.64 -5.45 -7.12
CA CYS A 156 -13.95 -5.38 -8.54
C CYS A 156 -15.29 -6.07 -8.79
N PRO A 157 -16.33 -5.32 -9.20
CA PRO A 157 -17.63 -5.91 -9.39
C PRO A 157 -17.60 -6.91 -10.54
N GLY A 158 -18.47 -7.91 -10.46
CA GLY A 158 -18.67 -8.87 -11.54
C GLY A 158 -19.08 -8.18 -12.84
N GLU A 159 -18.72 -8.78 -13.97
CA GLU A 159 -19.02 -8.26 -15.32
C GLU A 159 -20.44 -8.59 -15.79
N ALA A 160 -21.24 -9.29 -14.97
CA ALA A 160 -22.58 -9.72 -15.36
C ALA A 160 -23.50 -8.51 -15.61
N HIS A 161 -23.82 -8.26 -16.88
CA HIS A 161 -24.82 -7.28 -17.36
C HIS A 161 -26.25 -7.50 -16.81
N ILE A 162 -26.48 -8.52 -15.98
CA ILE A 162 -27.82 -9.02 -15.62
C ILE A 162 -28.08 -9.12 -14.11
N CYS A 163 -27.09 -8.89 -13.25
CA CYS A 163 -27.33 -8.82 -11.81
C CYS A 163 -27.32 -7.37 -11.33
N ARG A 164 -28.42 -6.66 -11.65
CA ARG A 164 -28.87 -5.55 -10.81
C ARG A 164 -29.60 -6.18 -9.62
N CYS A 165 -29.03 -6.06 -8.43
CA CYS A 165 -29.84 -6.13 -7.21
C CYS A 165 -30.45 -4.75 -6.97
#